data_AF-A0A2D9AMG5-F1
#
_entry.id   AF-A0A2D9AMG5-F1
#
_cell.length_a   1.000
_cell.length_b   1.000
_cell.length_c   1.000
_cell.angle_alpha   90.00
_cell.angle_beta   90.00
_cell.angle_gamma   90.00
#
_symmetry.space_group_name_H-M   'P 1'
#
loop_
_entity.id
_entity.type
_entity.pdbx_description
1 polymer ?
#
loop_
_entity_poly.entity_id
_entity_poly.type
_entity_poly.pdbx_seq_one_letter_code
_entity_poly.pdbx_strand_id
1 'polypeptide(L)'
;YTKKQNWKLFSRYSCGGYAKISKELIKFINEFNINYGIPLDVIYTGKMMMGIFDMVERNFFKPKSKILVIHTGGLQGNKGMNQRLKLNLPEKK
;
A
#
# COMPACT_ATOMS: atom_id res chain seq x y z
N TYR A 1 -14.35 -0.09 23.31
CA TYR A 1 -13.11 -0.80 23.72
C TYR A 1 -13.32 -2.30 23.54
N THR A 2 -12.32 -3.03 23.05
CA THR A 2 -12.39 -4.50 22.88
C THR A 2 -11.27 -5.17 23.66
N LYS A 3 -11.57 -6.32 24.29
CA LYS A 3 -10.55 -7.17 24.95
C LYS A 3 -9.86 -8.13 23.97
N LYS A 4 -10.27 -8.13 22.69
CA LYS A 4 -9.74 -9.06 21.69
C LYS A 4 -8.28 -8.74 21.35
N GLN A 5 -7.45 -9.79 21.29
CA GLN A 5 -6.01 -9.72 20.96
C GLN A 5 -5.67 -10.43 19.64
N ASN A 6 -6.67 -10.80 18.83
CA ASN A 6 -6.50 -11.53 17.57
C ASN A 6 -6.08 -10.59 16.40
N TRP A 7 -5.10 -9.73 16.64
CA TRP A 7 -4.56 -8.81 15.64
C TRP A 7 -3.04 -8.74 15.77
N LYS A 8 -2.38 -8.36 14.69
CA LYS A 8 -0.95 -8.11 14.66
C LYS A 8 -0.69 -6.84 13.88
N LEU A 9 0.17 -5.97 14.41
CA LEU A 9 0.63 -4.77 13.73
C LEU A 9 2.00 -5.03 13.10
N PHE A 10 2.13 -4.67 11.82
CA PHE A 10 3.37 -4.79 11.07
C PHE A 10 3.93 -3.40 10.80
N SER A 11 4.83 -2.91 11.65
CA SER A 11 5.43 -1.57 11.55
C SER A 11 6.51 -1.44 10.46
N ARG A 12 7.05 -2.58 9.99
CA ARG A 12 8.13 -2.64 9.00
C ARG A 12 7.80 -1.96 7.67
N TYR A 13 6.53 -1.90 7.30
CA TYR A 13 6.05 -1.34 6.03
C TYR A 13 5.63 0.13 6.14
N SER A 14 6.03 0.83 7.20
CA SER A 14 5.77 2.26 7.37
C SER A 14 6.58 3.14 6.41
N CYS A 15 7.58 2.59 5.70
CA CYS A 15 8.46 3.29 4.75
C CYS A 15 9.11 4.55 5.35
N GLY A 16 9.65 4.44 6.57
CA GLY A 16 10.31 5.57 7.25
C GLY A 16 9.35 6.53 7.97
N GLY A 17 8.05 6.25 7.98
CA GLY A 17 7.06 6.96 8.79
C GLY A 17 5.93 7.61 8.00
N TYR A 18 5.16 8.45 8.69
CA TYR A 18 3.99 9.11 8.11
C TYR A 18 4.37 10.01 6.93
N ALA A 19 3.61 9.90 5.83
CA ALA A 19 3.79 10.62 4.56
C ALA A 19 5.18 10.50 3.90
N LYS A 20 6.10 9.70 4.45
CA LYS A 20 7.38 9.39 3.82
C LYS A 20 7.14 8.48 2.62
N ILE A 21 7.78 8.85 1.52
CA ILE A 21 7.70 8.18 0.22
C ILE A 21 9.10 7.77 -0.22
N SER A 22 9.18 6.71 -1.01
CA SER A 22 10.43 6.25 -1.63
C SER A 22 10.19 5.95 -3.11
N LYS A 23 11.28 5.84 -3.88
CA LYS A 23 11.19 5.52 -5.31
C LYS A 23 10.61 4.12 -5.52
N GLU A 24 10.94 3.19 -4.63
CA GLU A 24 10.45 1.81 -4.62
C GLU A 24 8.93 1.77 -4.39
N LEU A 25 8.43 2.59 -3.46
CA LEU A 25 6.98 2.69 -3.22
C LEU A 25 6.22 3.24 -4.43
N ILE A 26 6.75 4.27 -5.07
CA ILE A 26 6.13 4.86 -6.27
C ILE A 26 6.14 3.84 -7.43
N LYS A 27 7.28 3.15 -7.63
CA LYS A 27 7.41 2.11 -8.65
C LYS A 27 6.40 0.99 -8.41
N PHE A 28 6.33 0.46 -7.19
CA PHE A 28 5.39 -0.58 -6.81
C PHE A 28 3.93 -0.17 -7.08
N ILE A 29 3.53 1.04 -6.67
CA ILE A 29 2.15 1.52 -6.88
C ILE A 29 1.81 1.58 -8.38
N ASN A 30 2.73 2.04 -9.21
CA ASN A 30 2.52 2.12 -10.65
C ASN A 30 2.44 0.74 -11.31
N GLU A 31 3.37 -0.17 -10.97
CA GLU A 31 3.35 -1.55 -11.46
C GLU A 31 2.08 -2.28 -11.01
N PHE A 32 1.68 -2.10 -9.75
CA PHE A 32 0.44 -2.66 -9.23
C PHE A 32 -0.79 -2.13 -10.01
N ASN A 33 -0.86 -0.83 -10.26
CA ASN A 33 -1.95 -0.26 -11.03
C ASN A 33 -1.97 -0.77 -12.49
N ILE A 34 -0.81 -0.93 -13.13
CA ILE A 34 -0.71 -1.50 -14.48
C ILE A 34 -1.19 -2.95 -14.50
N ASN A 35 -0.75 -3.76 -13.54
CA ASN A 35 -1.01 -5.20 -13.54
C ASN A 35 -2.45 -5.56 -13.12
N TYR A 36 -3.05 -4.77 -12.22
CA TYR A 36 -4.34 -5.10 -11.61
C TYR A 36 -5.46 -4.10 -11.91
N GLY A 37 -5.15 -2.94 -12.49
CA GLY A 37 -6.13 -1.88 -12.74
C GLY A 37 -6.70 -1.24 -11.47
N ILE A 38 -6.07 -1.45 -10.31
CA ILE A 38 -6.51 -0.94 -9.01
C ILE A 38 -5.53 0.16 -8.57
N PRO A 39 -5.95 1.43 -8.53
CA PRO A 39 -5.09 2.52 -8.10
C PRO A 39 -4.93 2.52 -6.57
N LEU A 40 -3.70 2.77 -6.10
CA LEU A 40 -3.37 2.86 -4.67
C LEU A 40 -2.90 4.27 -4.30
N ASP A 41 -3.18 4.70 -3.08
CA ASP A 41 -2.63 5.93 -2.52
C ASP A 41 -1.21 5.74 -1.96
N VAL A 42 -0.37 6.77 -2.08
CA VAL A 42 1.04 6.68 -1.67
C VAL A 42 1.28 6.76 -0.15
N ILE A 43 0.28 7.16 0.64
CA ILE A 43 0.44 7.34 2.09
C ILE A 43 0.07 6.05 2.84
N TYR A 44 -0.99 5.35 2.42
CA TYR A 44 -1.56 4.22 3.16
C TYR A 44 -1.66 2.93 2.33
N THR A 45 -2.58 2.86 1.37
CA THR A 45 -2.94 1.62 0.67
C THR A 45 -1.79 1.07 -0.16
N GLY A 46 -0.95 1.93 -0.73
CA GLY A 46 0.31 1.55 -1.39
C GLY A 46 1.26 0.80 -0.45
N LYS A 47 1.46 1.31 0.77
CA LYS A 47 2.34 0.70 1.78
C LYS A 47 1.77 -0.63 2.29
N MET A 48 0.46 -0.68 2.51
CA MET A 48 -0.24 -1.90 2.88
C MET A 48 -0.06 -2.99 1.83
N MET A 49 -0.34 -2.69 0.56
CA MET A 49 -0.22 -3.67 -0.53
C MET A 49 1.23 -4.08 -0.75
N MET A 50 2.19 -3.15 -0.68
CA MET A 50 3.62 -3.47 -0.75
C MET A 50 3.99 -4.48 0.34
N GLY A 51 3.54 -4.27 1.58
CA GLY A 51 3.80 -5.19 2.68
C GLY A 51 3.16 -6.56 2.48
N ILE A 52 1.93 -6.62 1.97
CA ILE A 52 1.25 -7.89 1.68
C ILE A 52 1.99 -8.68 0.61
N PHE A 53 2.43 -8.02 -0.47
CA PHE A 53 3.19 -8.68 -1.53
C PHE A 53 4.54 -9.19 -1.05
N ASP A 54 5.31 -8.38 -0.30
CA ASP A 54 6.56 -8.84 0.32
C ASP A 54 6.33 -10.03 1.28
N MET A 55 5.25 -10.03 2.06
CA MET A 55 4.90 -11.17 2.92
C MET A 55 4.56 -12.43 2.12
N VAL A 56 3.85 -12.30 0.99
CA VAL A 56 3.56 -13.42 0.09
C VAL A 56 4.85 -13.98 -0.50
N GLU A 57 5.73 -13.13 -1.02
CA GLU A 57 7.02 -13.53 -1.60
C GLU A 57 7.92 -14.26 -0.59
N ARG A 58 7.84 -13.88 0.69
CA ARG A 58 8.58 -14.52 1.79
C ARG A 58 7.91 -15.78 2.34
N ASN A 59 6.87 -16.30 1.68
CA ASN A 59 6.09 -17.47 2.15
C ASN A 59 5.53 -17.30 3.57
N PHE A 60 5.19 -16.07 3.97
CA PHE A 60 4.63 -15.80 5.31
C PHE A 60 3.26 -16.46 5.50
N PHE A 61 2.43 -16.44 4.46
CA PHE A 61 1.12 -17.09 4.46
C PHE A 61 1.24 -18.54 4.01
N LYS A 62 0.43 -19.42 4.61
CA LYS A 62 0.37 -20.83 4.19
C LYS A 62 -0.03 -20.93 2.71
N PRO A 63 0.49 -21.90 1.94
CA PRO A 63 0.05 -22.13 0.57
C PRO A 63 -1.48 -22.25 0.48
N LYS A 64 -2.06 -21.72 -0.60
CA LYS A 64 -3.52 -21.69 -0.86
C LYS A 64 -4.36 -20.87 0.14
N SER A 65 -3.74 -20.01 0.95
CA SER A 65 -4.48 -19.04 1.76
C SER A 65 -5.30 -18.09 0.88
N LYS A 66 -6.50 -17.72 1.34
CA LYS A 66 -7.29 -16.62 0.77
C LYS A 66 -7.11 -15.40 1.67
N ILE A 67 -6.66 -14.29 1.09
CA ILE A 67 -6.40 -13.05 1.83
C ILE A 67 -7.46 -12.03 1.42
N LEU A 68 -8.23 -11.55 2.39
CA LEU A 68 -9.11 -10.40 2.21
C LEU A 68 -8.36 -9.13 2.62
N VAL A 69 -8.30 -8.16 1.70
CA VAL A 69 -7.68 -6.87 1.95
C VAL A 69 -8.73 -5.77 1.88
N ILE A 70 -8.67 -4.82 2.81
CA ILE A 70 -9.59 -3.69 2.86
C ILE A 70 -8.90 -2.46 2.25
N HIS A 71 -9.30 -2.10 1.04
CA HIS A 71 -8.81 -0.90 0.36
C HIS A 71 -9.57 0.35 0.85
N THR A 72 -9.00 1.08 1.80
CA THR A 72 -9.68 2.19 2.50
C THR A 72 -9.81 3.50 1.70
N GLY A 73 -9.32 3.57 0.46
CA GLY A 73 -9.38 4.77 -0.39
C GLY A 73 -8.11 5.61 -0.29
N GLY A 74 -8.22 6.94 -0.28
CA GLY A 74 -7.10 7.87 -0.10
C GLY A 74 -6.52 8.49 -1.38
N LEU A 75 -7.01 8.09 -2.56
CA LEU A 75 -6.51 8.52 -3.87
C LEU A 75 -6.50 10.04 -4.08
N GLN A 76 -7.40 10.78 -3.42
CA GLN A 76 -7.41 12.24 -3.48
C GLN A 76 -6.08 12.87 -3.03
N GLY A 77 -5.30 12.16 -2.20
CA GLY A 77 -3.97 12.60 -1.78
C GLY A 77 -2.93 12.55 -2.90
N ASN A 78 -3.06 11.62 -3.85
CA ASN A 78 -2.08 11.44 -4.93
C ASN A 78 -1.97 12.67 -5.82
N LYS A 79 -3.10 13.34 -6.12
CA LYS A 79 -3.11 14.60 -6.91
C LYS A 79 -2.21 15.66 -6.29
N GLY A 80 -2.34 15.89 -4.98
CA GLY A 80 -1.50 16.87 -4.27
C GLY A 80 -0.02 16.47 -4.25
N MET A 81 0.27 15.17 -4.12
CA MET A 81 1.63 14.64 -4.13
C MET A 81 2.27 14.76 -5.52
N ASN A 82 1.53 14.44 -6.59
CA ASN A 82 1.96 14.60 -7.97
C ASN A 82 2.35 16.06 -8.26
N GLN A 83 1.49 17.00 -7.86
CA GLN A 83 1.73 18.43 -8.07
C GLN A 83 2.95 18.95 -7.29
N ARG A 84 3.04 18.64 -6.00
CA ARG A 84 4.09 19.19 -5.11
C ARG A 84 5.46 18.57 -5.36
N LEU A 85 5.51 17.29 -5.68
CA LEU A 85 6.74 16.51 -5.75
C LEU A 85 7.08 16.07 -7.18
N LYS A 86 6.29 16.50 -8.18
CA LYS A 86 6.46 16.16 -9.60
C LYS A 86 6.51 14.64 -9.83
N LEU A 87 5.54 13.94 -9.24
CA LEU A 87 5.39 12.48 -9.34
C LEU A 87 4.33 12.10 -10.37
N ASN A 88 4.30 10.80 -10.71
CA ASN A 88 3.29 10.20 -11.57
C ASN A 88 2.63 9.02 -10.83
N LEU A 89 1.82 9.33 -9.81
CA LEU A 89 0.99 8.37 -9.08
C LEU A 89 -0.40 8.30 -9.73
N PRO A 90 -1.10 7.16 -9.64
CA PRO A 90 -2.44 7.02 -10.19
C PRO A 90 -3.43 7.95 -9.46
N GLU A 91 -4.28 8.63 -10.22
CA GLU A 91 -5.31 9.52 -9.70
C GLU A 91 -6.71 8.92 -9.92
N LYS A 92 -7.69 9.41 -9.15
CA LYS A 92 -9.09 9.08 -9.40
C LYS A 92 -9.49 9.68 -10.76
N LYS A 93 -10.05 8.85 -11.64
CA LYS A 93 -10.66 9.34 -12.89
C LYS A 93 -11.79 10.34 -12.59
#